data_AF-A0AAD6BVG1-F1
#
_entry.id   AF-A0AAD6BVG1-F1
#
_cell.length_a   1.000
_cell.length_b   1.000
_cell.length_c   1.000
_cell.angle_alpha   90.00
_cell.angle_beta   90.00
_cell.angle_gamma   90.00
#
_symmetry.space_group_name_H-M   'P 1'
#
loop_
_entity.id
_entity.type
_entity.pdbx_description
1 polymer ?
#
loop_
_entity_poly.entity_id
_entity_poly.type
_entity_poly.pdbx_seq_one_letter_code
_entity_poly.pdbx_strand_id
1 'polypeptide(L)'
;NWQYAPTLGYFRSPYDTRSTYSPDRLSIPETRDAAIKEYGKWLASSVEDDALKAAFRQACDVTLSDGFDLKHIYKDQNLEFFVGKGIKPGIARSFVENIRD
;
A
#
# COMPACT_ATOMS: atom_id res chain seq x y z
N ASN A 1 -6.61 0.86 -49.67
CA ASN A 1 -5.90 -0.31 -49.14
C ASN A 1 -4.66 0.22 -48.43
N TRP A 2 -4.82 0.63 -47.17
CA TRP A 2 -3.91 1.56 -46.51
C TRP A 2 -2.72 0.86 -45.85
N GLN A 3 -1.57 1.51 -45.99
CA GLN A 3 -0.19 1.10 -45.69
C GLN A 3 0.08 0.58 -44.28
N TYR A 4 0.97 -0.42 -44.21
CA TYR A 4 1.80 -0.73 -43.06
C TYR A 4 2.58 0.52 -42.61
N ALA A 5 2.46 0.86 -41.32
CA ALA A 5 3.42 1.68 -40.61
C ALA A 5 3.96 0.87 -39.42
N PRO A 6 5.28 0.85 -39.16
CA PRO A 6 5.83 0.22 -37.98
C PRO A 6 5.58 1.14 -36.78
N THR A 7 4.85 0.65 -35.77
CA THR A 7 4.75 1.38 -34.49
C THR A 7 6.09 1.35 -33.77
N LEU A 8 6.59 2.56 -33.54
CA LEU A 8 7.79 2.95 -32.82
C LEU A 8 8.06 2.08 -31.58
N GLY A 9 9.33 1.71 -31.43
CA GLY A 9 9.82 0.86 -30.36
C GLY A 9 9.58 1.43 -28.97
N TYR A 10 9.02 0.60 -28.10
CA TYR A 10 9.26 0.69 -26.68
C TYR A 10 10.40 -0.27 -26.35
N PHE A 11 11.57 0.29 -26.16
CA PHE A 11 12.70 -0.36 -25.51
C PHE A 11 12.18 -0.90 -24.17
N ARG A 12 12.04 -2.23 -24.06
CA ARG A 12 11.60 -2.89 -22.83
C ARG A 12 12.74 -2.78 -21.83
N SER A 13 12.73 -1.72 -21.03
CA SER A 13 13.55 -1.62 -19.83
C SER A 13 13.04 -2.68 -18.83
N PRO A 14 13.91 -3.53 -18.26
CA PRO A 14 13.49 -4.56 -17.31
C PRO A 14 13.00 -4.02 -15.95
N TYR A 15 12.90 -2.69 -15.78
CA TYR A 15 12.50 -2.03 -14.54
C TYR A 15 11.16 -1.27 -14.62
N ASP A 16 10.39 -1.42 -15.72
CA ASP A 16 9.10 -0.71 -15.85
C ASP A 16 8.00 -1.44 -15.06
N THR A 17 7.97 -1.20 -13.74
CA THR A 17 6.85 -1.57 -12.87
C THR A 17 5.71 -0.57 -13.10
N ARG A 18 5.06 -0.65 -14.27
CA ARG A 18 3.85 0.11 -14.55
C ARG A 18 2.72 -0.45 -13.69
N SER A 19 2.53 0.16 -12.52
CA SER A 19 1.34 -0.04 -11.69
C SER A 19 0.11 0.30 -12.52
N THR A 20 -0.58 -0.75 -12.97
CA THR A 20 -1.91 -0.67 -13.54
C THR A 20 -2.87 -0.50 -12.38
N TYR A 21 -3.00 0.75 -11.90
CA TYR A 21 -4.02 1.13 -10.92
C TYR A 21 -5.40 0.86 -11.52
N SER A 22 -5.93 -0.34 -11.28
CA SER A 22 -7.35 -0.64 -11.39
C SER A 22 -7.93 -0.40 -10.00
N PRO A 23 -8.88 0.53 -9.83
CA PRO A 23 -9.38 0.92 -8.51
C PRO A 23 -10.07 -0.23 -7.74
N ASP A 24 -10.42 -1.34 -8.41
CA ASP A 24 -11.17 -2.45 -7.81
C ASP A 24 -10.32 -3.63 -7.33
N ARG A 25 -9.01 -3.66 -7.58
CA ARG A 25 -8.13 -4.73 -7.08
C ARG A 25 -6.79 -4.14 -6.66
N LEU A 26 -6.54 -4.14 -5.34
CA LEU A 26 -5.19 -3.97 -4.80
C LEU A 26 -4.28 -5.00 -5.46
N SER A 27 -3.50 -4.57 -6.45
CA SER A 27 -2.42 -5.36 -7.02
C SER A 27 -1.34 -5.43 -5.95
N ILE A 28 -1.38 -6.45 -5.09
CA ILE A 28 -0.41 -6.62 -4.01
C ILE A 28 0.96 -6.86 -4.66
N PRO A 29 1.93 -5.94 -4.48
CA PRO A 29 3.28 -6.09 -5.01
C PRO A 29 3.95 -7.38 -4.54
N GLU A 30 4.85 -7.94 -5.34
CA GLU A 30 5.57 -9.18 -5.00
C GLU A 30 6.48 -9.03 -3.76
N THR A 31 6.92 -7.81 -3.45
CA THR A 31 7.73 -7.53 -2.26
C THR A 31 6.87 -7.04 -1.10
N ARG A 32 7.14 -7.58 0.09
CA ARG A 32 6.36 -7.32 1.31
C ARG A 32 6.41 -5.85 1.72
N ASP A 33 7.55 -5.20 1.54
CA ASP A 33 7.75 -3.80 1.86
C ASP A 33 6.97 -2.87 0.91
N ALA A 34 6.91 -3.22 -0.38
CA ALA A 34 6.09 -2.49 -1.33
C ALA A 34 4.59 -2.69 -1.06
N ALA A 35 4.17 -3.88 -0.63
CA ALA A 35 2.79 -4.15 -0.24
C ALA A 35 2.32 -3.27 0.93
N ILE A 36 3.15 -3.07 1.96
CA ILE A 36 2.84 -2.12 3.04
C ILE A 36 2.69 -0.69 2.53
N LYS A 37 3.58 -0.25 1.63
CA LYS A 37 3.55 1.11 1.08
C LYS A 37 2.30 1.36 0.22
N GLU A 38 1.94 0.42 -0.65
CA GLU A 38 0.72 0.54 -1.47
C GLU A 38 -0.54 0.45 -0.61
N TYR A 39 -0.57 -0.39 0.42
CA TYR A 39 -1.68 -0.44 1.37
C TYR A 39 -1.87 0.91 2.11
N GLY A 40 -0.77 1.52 2.57
CA GLY A 40 -0.80 2.84 3.18
C GLY A 40 -1.31 3.93 2.24
N LYS A 41 -0.90 3.90 0.96
CA LYS A 41 -1.41 4.82 -0.06
C LYS A 41 -2.90 4.64 -0.29
N TRP A 42 -3.37 3.39 -0.34
CA TRP A 42 -4.79 3.08 -0.49
C TRP A 42 -5.60 3.58 0.70
N LEU A 43 -5.17 3.31 1.95
CA LEU A 43 -5.81 3.85 3.15
C LEU A 43 -5.84 5.39 3.13
N ALA A 44 -4.73 6.02 2.76
CA ALA A 44 -4.65 7.47 2.64
C ALA A 44 -5.55 8.04 1.52
N SER A 45 -5.82 7.27 0.46
CA SER A 45 -6.74 7.69 -0.61
C SER A 45 -8.20 7.70 -0.18
N SER A 46 -8.54 6.99 0.91
CA SER A 46 -9.90 6.95 1.48
C SER A 46 -10.23 8.12 2.41
N VAL A 47 -9.26 9.01 2.69
CA VAL A 47 -9.41 10.15 3.60
C VAL A 47 -8.98 11.45 2.92
N GLU A 48 -9.71 12.54 3.17
CA GLU A 48 -9.38 13.86 2.61
C GLU A 48 -8.39 14.65 3.49
N ASP A 49 -8.45 14.45 4.80
CA ASP A 49 -7.63 15.15 5.79
C ASP A 49 -6.15 14.74 5.72
N ASP A 50 -5.27 15.72 5.55
CA ASP A 50 -3.84 15.48 5.36
C ASP A 50 -3.14 14.96 6.64
N ALA A 51 -3.64 15.29 7.83
CA ALA A 51 -3.10 14.75 9.07
C ALA A 51 -3.46 13.28 9.25
N LEU A 52 -4.65 12.85 8.80
CA LEU A 52 -5.04 11.43 8.75
C LEU A 52 -4.22 10.68 7.70
N LYS A 53 -3.99 11.24 6.51
CA LYS A 53 -3.10 10.65 5.50
C LYS A 53 -1.68 10.46 6.04
N ALA A 54 -1.16 11.47 6.73
CA ALA A 54 0.17 11.39 7.36
C ALA A 54 0.22 10.30 8.44
N ALA A 55 -0.84 10.15 9.23
CA ALA A 55 -0.91 9.10 10.25
C ALA A 55 -0.92 7.68 9.63
N PHE A 56 -1.59 7.47 8.50
CA PHE A 56 -1.52 6.19 7.78
C PHE A 56 -0.11 5.89 7.26
N ARG A 57 0.58 6.90 6.72
CA ARG A 57 1.99 6.75 6.29
C ARG A 57 2.88 6.40 7.47
N GLN A 58 2.69 7.06 8.61
CA GLN A 58 3.42 6.75 9.85
C GLN A 58 3.19 5.30 10.32
N ALA A 59 1.95 4.80 10.24
CA ALA A 59 1.65 3.41 10.57
C ALA A 59 2.39 2.42 9.65
N CYS A 60 2.50 2.73 8.35
CA CYS A 60 3.32 1.96 7.41
C CYS A 60 4.81 1.99 7.80
N ASP A 61 5.34 3.15 8.15
CA ASP A 61 6.75 3.29 8.53
C ASP A 61 7.08 2.50 9.79
N VAL A 62 6.20 2.55 10.81
CA VAL A 62 6.32 1.73 12.03
C VAL A 62 6.31 0.24 11.70
N THR A 63 5.39 -0.19 10.82
CA THR A 63 5.27 -1.59 10.39
C THR A 63 6.57 -2.06 9.72
N LEU A 64 7.10 -1.28 8.79
CA LEU A 64 8.34 -1.59 8.07
C LEU A 64 9.56 -1.57 9.00
N SER A 65 9.63 -0.59 9.90
CA SER A 65 10.73 -0.45 10.86
C SER A 65 10.84 -1.65 11.80
N ASP A 66 9.70 -2.21 12.22
CA ASP A 66 9.66 -3.39 13.10
C ASP A 66 9.66 -4.71 12.31
N GLY A 67 9.78 -4.67 10.97
CA GLY A 67 9.90 -5.85 10.12
C GLY A 67 8.60 -6.62 9.87
N PHE A 68 7.45 -6.02 10.18
CA PHE A 68 6.15 -6.63 9.94
C PHE A 68 5.73 -6.56 8.47
N ASP A 69 4.94 -7.54 8.04
CA ASP A 69 4.25 -7.55 6.74
C ASP A 69 2.72 -7.61 6.95
N LEU A 70 1.94 -7.39 5.89
CA LEU A 70 0.47 -7.40 5.97
C LEU A 70 -0.08 -8.70 6.55
N LYS A 71 0.61 -9.83 6.32
CA LYS A 71 0.19 -11.15 6.82
C LYS A 71 0.36 -11.26 8.33
N HIS A 72 1.43 -10.71 8.90
CA HIS A 72 1.58 -10.64 10.35
C HIS A 72 0.51 -9.75 10.99
N ILE A 73 0.27 -8.57 10.40
CA ILE A 73 -0.75 -7.64 10.91
C ILE A 73 -2.14 -8.28 10.86
N TYR A 74 -2.46 -8.97 9.77
CA TYR A 74 -3.72 -9.70 9.62
C TYR A 74 -3.88 -10.82 10.66
N LYS A 75 -2.80 -11.54 10.99
CA LYS A 75 -2.85 -12.64 11.96
C LYS A 75 -2.94 -12.16 13.41
N ASP A 76 -2.14 -11.17 13.75
CA ASP A 76 -1.99 -10.76 15.16
C ASP A 76 -3.05 -9.72 15.55
N GLN A 77 -3.57 -8.96 14.56
CA GLN A 77 -4.56 -7.89 14.73
C GLN A 77 -4.31 -7.00 15.96
N ASN A 78 -3.03 -6.78 16.28
CA ASN A 78 -2.63 -6.20 17.55
C ASN A 78 -2.76 -4.67 17.50
N LEU A 79 -3.91 -4.17 17.95
CA LEU A 79 -4.18 -2.73 18.04
C LEU A 79 -3.20 -2.01 18.98
N GLU A 80 -2.90 -2.63 20.13
CA GLU A 80 -2.09 -2.06 21.21
C GLU A 80 -0.65 -1.81 20.76
N PHE A 81 -0.13 -2.62 19.83
CA PHE A 81 1.18 -2.40 19.22
C PHE A 81 1.26 -1.03 18.55
N PHE A 82 0.29 -0.70 17.70
CA PHE A 82 0.28 0.58 16.97
C PHE A 82 0.04 1.75 17.92
N VAL A 83 -0.87 1.60 18.89
CA VAL A 83 -1.14 2.63 19.90
C VAL A 83 0.11 2.91 20.75
N GLY A 84 0.82 1.87 21.19
CA GLY A 84 2.07 1.98 21.93
C GLY A 84 3.20 2.66 21.15
N LYS A 85 3.14 2.64 19.81
CA LYS A 85 4.06 3.35 18.90
C LYS A 85 3.62 4.79 18.58
N GLY A 86 2.56 5.28 19.22
CA GLY A 86 2.04 6.63 19.06
C GLY A 86 1.08 6.81 17.88
N ILE A 87 0.61 5.72 17.26
CA ILE A 87 -0.43 5.78 16.23
C ILE A 87 -1.78 6.01 16.90
N LYS A 88 -2.59 6.93 16.36
CA LYS A 88 -3.94 7.19 16.88
C LYS A 88 -4.78 5.91 16.83
N PRO A 89 -5.57 5.59 17.89
CA PRO A 89 -6.31 4.33 17.98
C PRO A 89 -7.31 4.11 16.83
N GLY A 90 -7.92 5.19 16.31
CA GLY A 90 -8.78 5.10 15.12
C GLY A 90 -8.01 4.72 13.85
N ILE A 91 -6.79 5.23 13.67
CA ILE A 91 -5.93 4.87 12.55
C ILE A 91 -5.46 3.43 12.68
N ALA A 92 -5.03 3.03 13.88
CA ALA A 92 -4.64 1.65 14.17
C ALA A 92 -5.78 0.66 13.87
N ARG A 93 -7.01 1.01 14.24
CA ARG A 93 -8.20 0.21 13.92
C ARG A 93 -8.43 0.08 12.42
N SER A 94 -8.48 1.20 11.71
CA SER A 94 -8.64 1.18 10.24
C SER A 94 -7.52 0.39 9.56
N PHE A 95 -6.30 0.46 10.09
CA PHE A 95 -5.14 -0.21 9.53
C PHE A 95 -5.21 -1.74 9.67
N VAL A 96 -5.76 -2.24 10.78
CA VAL A 96 -5.92 -3.68 11.03
C VAL A 96 -7.19 -4.23 10.35
N GLU A 97 -8.31 -3.51 10.43
CA GLU A 97 -9.62 -3.99 9.96
C GLU A 97 -9.76 -4.01 8.43
N ASN A 98 -9.07 -3.13 7.70
CA ASN A 98 -9.15 -3.09 6.24
C ASN A 98 -8.26 -4.10 5.52
N ILE A 99 -7.51 -4.93 6.26
CA ILE A 99 -6.80 -6.07 5.68
C ILE A 99 -7.80 -7.22 5.56
N ARG A 100 -8.24 -7.50 4.33
CA ARG A 100 -9.10 -8.64 4.00
C ARG A 100 -8.28 -9.70 3.25
N ASP A 101 -8.50 -10.96 3.60
CA ASP A 101 -7.94 -12.16 2.93
C ASP A 101 -8.52 -12.31 1.51
#